data_AF-A0A7C7I7G6-F1
#
_entry.id   AF-A0A7C7I7G6-F1
#
_cell.length_a   1.000
_cell.length_b   1.000
_cell.length_c   1.000
_cell.angle_alpha   90.00
_cell.angle_beta   90.00
_cell.angle_gamma   90.00
#
_symmetry.space_group_name_H-M   'P 1'
#
loop_
_entity.id
_entity.type
_entity.pdbx_description
1 polymer ?
#
loop_
_entity_poly.entity_id
_entity_poly.type
_entity_poly.pdbx_seq_one_letter_code
_entity_poly.pdbx_strand_id
1 'polypeptide(L)'
;MGWSLHHNTGLIHCSPQQAYRGYTLFSTNRGGYHANLIDMEGRVCHRWHSEEGISYPYLLPNGNLLLRTHPPQTEGEERFGGASEAILELDWDGNVVWSYRNSMLHHDFQRLPNGNTLVLSWEPIPDEVRDSVLGGYETDGDPQEMLGDLVQEITPGGSVVYEWKSWEHLSDDEDVICFLERRRERSHQNALNVTPDGDLLVSFRQTSTVGIVEKSSGEFKWKWGPGEVNHQHHPTYLDNGRVLLFDNGCHRRGASRSRIVEVDPTTNQIAWEYQGTPDISFYSYNISSAERQPNGNTLICEGAPGRIFEVTP
;
A
#
# COMPACT_ATOMS: atom_id res chain seq x y z
N MET A 1 -7.89 1.96 22.32
CA MET A 1 -7.20 3.24 22.59
C MET A 1 -7.94 4.36 21.86
N GLY A 2 -8.20 5.49 22.51
CA GLY A 2 -8.92 6.63 21.93
C GLY A 2 -8.00 7.81 21.59
N TRP A 3 -8.54 8.79 20.90
CA TRP A 3 -7.87 10.06 20.59
C TRP A 3 -7.54 10.84 21.87
N SER A 4 -6.33 11.37 21.96
CA SER A 4 -5.96 12.26 23.07
C SER A 4 -6.49 13.66 22.80
N LEU A 5 -7.39 14.15 23.64
CA LEU A 5 -7.81 15.56 23.63
C LEU A 5 -6.74 16.50 24.21
N HIS A 6 -5.67 15.95 24.79
CA HIS A 6 -4.63 16.69 25.50
C HIS A 6 -3.30 16.77 24.74
N HIS A 7 -3.07 15.85 23.81
CA HIS A 7 -1.87 15.81 22.98
C HIS A 7 -2.29 15.68 21.51
N ASN A 8 -2.21 16.79 20.77
CA ASN A 8 -2.61 16.82 19.37
C ASN A 8 -1.68 15.99 18.48
N THR A 9 -0.41 15.83 18.86
CA THR A 9 0.61 15.01 18.17
C THR A 9 1.66 14.52 19.16
N GLY A 10 2.46 13.51 18.78
CA GLY A 10 3.60 13.00 19.55
C GLY A 10 3.33 11.66 20.25
N LEU A 11 4.34 11.16 20.96
CA LEU A 11 4.27 9.91 21.70
C LEU A 11 3.29 10.04 22.88
N ILE A 12 2.22 9.24 22.86
CA ILE A 12 1.22 9.22 23.94
C ILE A 12 1.61 8.22 25.04
N HIS A 13 2.17 7.07 24.66
CA HIS A 13 2.52 5.99 25.58
C HIS A 13 3.62 5.12 25.00
N CYS A 14 4.58 4.70 25.84
CA CYS A 14 5.56 3.67 25.52
C CYS A 14 5.74 2.75 26.73
N SER A 15 5.75 1.43 26.46
CA SER A 15 6.02 0.38 27.44
C SER A 15 7.30 -0.36 27.00
N PRO A 16 8.49 0.05 27.47
CA PRO A 16 9.77 -0.44 26.93
C PRO A 16 10.00 -1.94 27.08
N GLN A 17 9.28 -2.60 28.00
CA GLN A 17 9.34 -4.05 28.21
C GLN A 17 8.45 -4.82 27.23
N GLN A 18 7.50 -4.15 26.58
CA GLN A 18 6.55 -4.77 25.67
C GLN A 18 6.75 -4.32 24.22
N ALA A 19 7.31 -3.15 23.97
CA ALA A 19 7.56 -2.62 22.64
C ALA A 19 8.84 -3.20 22.02
N TYR A 20 8.84 -3.38 20.70
CA TYR A 20 10.05 -3.66 19.95
C TYR A 20 10.94 -2.40 19.91
N ARG A 21 12.23 -2.55 20.21
CA ARG A 21 13.17 -1.42 20.20
C ARG A 21 13.65 -1.15 18.79
N GLY A 22 13.40 0.05 18.29
CA GLY A 22 13.86 0.48 16.98
C GLY A 22 13.58 1.95 16.72
N TYR A 23 13.51 2.28 15.43
CA TYR A 23 13.10 3.59 14.94
C TYR A 23 11.86 3.43 14.07
N THR A 24 10.98 4.42 14.09
CA THR A 24 9.79 4.45 13.24
C THR A 24 9.95 5.53 12.18
N LEU A 25 9.88 5.14 10.91
CA LEU A 25 9.84 6.03 9.76
C LEU A 25 8.39 6.30 9.37
N PHE A 26 8.02 7.57 9.19
CA PHE A 26 6.70 7.92 8.68
C PHE A 26 6.71 9.28 7.96
N SER A 27 5.73 9.47 7.08
CA SER A 27 5.39 10.78 6.50
C SER A 27 3.88 10.98 6.46
N THR A 28 3.43 12.20 6.18
CA THR A 28 2.04 12.47 5.86
C THR A 28 1.78 12.09 4.39
N ASN A 29 0.76 11.27 4.15
CA ASN A 29 0.52 10.68 2.83
C ASN A 29 0.15 11.71 1.73
N ARG A 30 -0.48 12.84 2.07
CA ARG A 30 -0.78 13.94 1.13
C ARG A 30 -0.27 15.27 1.67
N GLY A 31 0.35 16.07 0.79
CA GLY A 31 0.81 17.43 1.08
C GLY A 31 2.01 17.54 2.02
N GLY A 32 2.63 16.41 2.40
CA GLY A 32 3.84 16.39 3.22
C GLY A 32 5.10 16.64 2.40
N TYR A 33 6.03 17.42 2.96
CA TYR A 33 7.38 17.65 2.40
C TYR A 33 8.47 16.94 3.19
N HIS A 34 8.09 16.18 4.23
CA HIS A 34 9.02 15.58 5.17
C HIS A 34 8.71 14.11 5.46
N ALA A 35 9.75 13.30 5.54
CA ALA A 35 9.74 12.02 6.25
C ALA A 35 10.49 12.16 7.57
N ASN A 36 9.95 11.58 8.64
CA ASN A 36 10.47 11.66 9.99
C ASN A 36 10.90 10.27 10.45
N LEU A 37 12.12 10.17 10.95
CA LEU A 37 12.61 9.01 11.69
C LEU A 37 12.59 9.35 13.17
N ILE A 38 11.80 8.63 13.96
CA ILE A 38 11.68 8.85 15.40
C ILE A 38 12.22 7.67 16.21
N ASP A 39 12.74 7.94 17.41
CA ASP A 39 13.05 6.91 18.39
C ASP A 39 11.84 6.51 19.26
N MET A 40 12.07 5.57 20.18
CA MET A 40 11.07 5.04 21.11
C MET A 40 10.56 6.08 22.12
N GLU A 41 11.26 7.21 22.28
CA GLU A 41 10.84 8.35 23.10
C GLU A 41 10.07 9.40 22.27
N GLY A 42 9.83 9.14 20.98
CA GLY A 42 9.12 10.04 20.08
C GLY A 42 9.95 11.25 19.63
N ARG A 43 11.26 11.23 19.83
CA ARG A 43 12.16 12.30 19.39
C ARG A 43 12.49 12.09 17.92
N VAL A 44 12.48 13.16 17.13
CA VAL A 44 12.93 13.13 15.73
C VAL A 44 14.44 12.99 15.71
N CYS A 45 14.92 11.83 15.28
CA CYS A 45 16.34 11.53 15.14
C CYS A 45 16.89 11.99 13.80
N HIS A 46 16.06 11.94 12.76
CA HIS A 46 16.40 12.44 11.43
C HIS A 46 15.13 12.89 10.69
N ARG A 47 15.30 13.81 9.75
CA ARG A 47 14.21 14.32 8.90
C ARG A 47 14.73 14.63 7.51
N TRP A 48 14.14 13.98 6.52
CA TRP A 48 14.35 14.33 5.11
C TRP A 48 13.38 15.44 4.68
N HIS A 49 13.78 16.17 3.65
CA HIS A 49 12.95 17.17 3.00
C HIS A 49 13.07 17.05 1.48
N SER A 50 11.96 17.22 0.75
CA SER A 50 11.95 17.32 -0.70
C SER A 50 10.93 18.37 -1.14
N GLU A 51 11.34 19.32 -1.98
CA GLU A 51 10.46 20.32 -2.60
C GLU A 51 9.40 19.68 -3.51
N GLU A 52 9.66 18.47 -4.02
CA GLU A 52 8.71 17.69 -4.81
C GLU A 52 7.69 16.93 -3.92
N GLY A 53 7.81 17.08 -2.60
CA GLY A 53 6.99 16.36 -1.64
C GLY A 53 7.53 14.97 -1.28
N ILE A 54 7.06 14.42 -0.17
CA ILE A 54 7.41 13.08 0.31
C ILE A 54 6.15 12.33 0.76
N SER A 55 5.88 11.21 0.08
CA SER A 55 4.86 10.23 0.42
C SER A 55 5.44 8.81 0.32
N TYR A 56 4.86 7.86 1.07
CA TYR A 56 5.27 6.44 1.05
C TYR A 56 6.79 6.22 1.18
N PRO A 57 7.44 6.73 2.24
CA PRO A 57 8.89 6.59 2.39
C PRO A 57 9.28 5.18 2.87
N TYR A 58 10.31 4.60 2.25
CA TYR A 58 10.97 3.37 2.68
C TYR A 58 12.46 3.63 2.91
N LEU A 59 12.99 3.15 4.04
CA LEU A 59 14.42 3.21 4.32
C LEU A 59 15.11 2.00 3.68
N LEU A 60 16.04 2.25 2.78
CA LEU A 60 16.82 1.20 2.12
C LEU A 60 18.00 0.73 3.02
N PRO A 61 18.52 -0.49 2.82
CA PRO A 61 19.63 -1.01 3.62
C PRO A 61 20.93 -0.19 3.59
N ASN A 62 21.11 0.64 2.56
CA ASN A 62 22.25 1.56 2.44
C ASN A 62 22.05 2.88 3.22
N GLY A 63 20.91 3.08 3.88
CA GLY A 63 20.56 4.29 4.62
C GLY A 63 19.85 5.37 3.79
N ASN A 64 19.61 5.12 2.49
CA ASN A 64 18.89 6.06 1.62
C ASN A 64 17.38 5.93 1.80
N LEU A 65 16.66 7.01 1.50
CA LEU A 65 15.21 7.08 1.53
C LEU A 65 14.65 6.92 0.12
N LEU A 66 13.88 5.87 -0.15
CA LEU A 66 13.11 5.71 -1.38
C LEU A 66 11.67 6.19 -1.14
N LEU A 67 11.12 7.03 -2.01
CA LEU A 67 9.85 7.71 -1.77
C LEU A 67 9.11 8.06 -3.06
N ARG A 68 7.81 8.32 -2.94
CA ARG A 68 6.99 8.97 -4.00
C ARG A 68 6.87 10.47 -3.75
N THR A 69 6.87 11.24 -4.82
CA THR A 69 6.61 12.69 -4.80
C THR A 69 5.12 12.97 -4.73
N HIS A 70 4.75 14.26 -4.65
CA HIS A 70 3.38 14.69 -4.90
C HIS A 70 2.91 14.32 -6.33
N PRO A 71 1.59 14.26 -6.55
CA PRO A 71 1.04 14.07 -7.88
C PRO A 71 1.41 15.23 -8.82
N PRO A 72 1.33 15.01 -10.15
CA PRO A 72 1.50 16.08 -11.12
C PRO A 72 0.60 17.28 -10.82
N GLN A 73 1.15 18.49 -10.87
CA GLN A 73 0.42 19.72 -10.55
C GLN A 73 -0.39 20.29 -11.73
N THR A 74 -0.20 19.75 -12.93
CA THR A 74 -0.96 20.14 -14.12
C THR A 74 -2.43 19.75 -13.94
N GLU A 75 -3.33 20.69 -14.20
CA GLU A 75 -4.78 20.45 -14.10
C GLU A 75 -5.19 19.28 -15.01
N GLY A 76 -5.88 18.29 -14.42
CA GLY A 76 -6.34 17.09 -15.12
C GLY A 76 -5.34 15.93 -15.17
N GLU A 77 -4.08 16.12 -14.72
CA GLU A 77 -3.09 15.04 -14.65
C GLU A 77 -3.17 14.22 -13.34
N GLU A 78 -3.64 14.81 -12.22
CA GLU A 78 -4.00 14.02 -11.03
C GLU A 78 -5.26 13.19 -11.34
N ARG A 79 -5.10 11.87 -11.47
CA ARG A 79 -6.19 10.97 -11.84
C ARG A 79 -7.03 10.53 -10.63
N PHE A 80 -6.37 9.89 -9.65
CA PHE A 80 -6.99 9.24 -8.50
C PHE A 80 -6.17 9.42 -7.23
N GLY A 81 -6.74 8.96 -6.11
CA GLY A 81 -5.98 8.73 -4.88
C GLY A 81 -4.77 7.86 -5.17
N GLY A 82 -3.61 8.25 -4.64
CA GLY A 82 -2.36 7.51 -4.81
C GLY A 82 -1.51 7.92 -6.01
N ALA A 83 -1.91 8.89 -6.84
CA ALA A 83 -1.06 9.42 -7.92
C ALA A 83 0.26 10.03 -7.42
N SER A 84 1.32 9.91 -8.21
CA SER A 84 2.63 10.52 -7.97
C SER A 84 3.31 10.89 -9.30
N GLU A 85 4.08 11.97 -9.34
CA GLU A 85 4.84 12.36 -10.54
C GLU A 85 6.16 11.59 -10.70
N ALA A 86 6.76 11.20 -9.58
CA ALA A 86 8.06 10.53 -9.56
C ALA A 86 8.25 9.64 -8.33
N ILE A 87 9.23 8.74 -8.44
CA ILE A 87 9.90 8.06 -7.33
C ILE A 87 11.31 8.64 -7.23
N LEU A 88 11.71 9.02 -6.03
CA LEU A 88 13.04 9.54 -5.73
C LEU A 88 13.76 8.63 -4.74
N GLU A 89 15.08 8.52 -4.89
CA GLU A 89 15.98 8.03 -3.84
C GLU A 89 16.80 9.21 -3.32
N LEU A 90 16.67 9.50 -2.03
CA LEU A 90 17.45 10.52 -1.34
C LEU A 90 18.54 9.85 -0.51
N ASP A 91 19.75 10.41 -0.51
CA ASP A 91 20.75 10.02 0.47
C ASP A 91 20.39 10.50 1.90
N TRP A 92 21.25 10.18 2.87
CA TRP A 92 21.06 10.59 4.26
C TRP A 92 20.93 12.12 4.42
N ASP A 93 21.65 12.90 3.61
CA ASP A 93 21.68 14.36 3.69
C ASP A 93 20.51 15.01 2.90
N GLY A 94 19.70 14.21 2.20
CA GLY A 94 18.55 14.67 1.42
C GLY A 94 18.86 15.01 -0.04
N ASN A 95 20.04 14.65 -0.55
CA ASN A 95 20.36 14.82 -1.96
C ASN A 95 19.71 13.72 -2.79
N VAL A 96 19.14 14.07 -3.95
CA VAL A 96 18.62 13.09 -4.90
C VAL A 96 19.79 12.33 -5.53
N VAL A 97 19.84 11.01 -5.31
CA VAL A 97 20.85 10.11 -5.88
C VAL A 97 20.31 9.21 -7.00
N TRP A 98 18.98 9.07 -7.07
CA TRP A 98 18.28 8.41 -8.18
C TRP A 98 16.86 8.95 -8.31
N SER A 99 16.30 8.90 -9.52
CA SER A 99 14.91 9.28 -9.77
C SER A 99 14.32 8.51 -10.95
N TYR A 100 13.04 8.19 -10.87
CA TYR A 100 12.22 7.74 -12.00
C TYR A 100 10.97 8.60 -12.08
N ARG A 101 10.72 9.20 -13.25
CA ARG A 101 9.63 10.16 -13.47
C ARG A 101 8.63 9.60 -14.46
N ASN A 102 7.38 9.50 -14.05
CA ASN A 102 6.27 9.04 -14.87
C ASN A 102 4.96 9.48 -14.19
N SER A 103 4.14 10.28 -14.88
CA SER A 103 2.89 10.82 -14.33
C SER A 103 1.80 9.77 -14.11
N MET A 104 1.99 8.54 -14.61
CA MET A 104 1.08 7.42 -14.40
C MET A 104 1.40 6.61 -13.14
N LEU A 105 2.47 6.94 -12.41
CA LEU A 105 2.82 6.24 -11.16
C LEU A 105 1.71 6.35 -10.12
N HIS A 106 1.44 5.25 -9.42
CA HIS A 106 0.54 5.26 -8.28
C HIS A 106 0.93 4.29 -7.18
N HIS A 107 0.47 4.63 -5.97
CA HIS A 107 0.47 3.84 -4.75
C HIS A 107 1.82 3.30 -4.26
N ASP A 108 2.45 2.36 -4.96
CA ASP A 108 3.53 1.55 -4.38
C ASP A 108 4.68 1.24 -5.34
N PHE A 109 5.80 0.83 -4.76
CA PHE A 109 7.04 0.51 -5.46
C PHE A 109 7.92 -0.37 -4.56
N GLN A 110 8.82 -1.15 -5.16
CA GLN A 110 9.71 -2.05 -4.42
C GLN A 110 11.11 -2.05 -5.03
N ARG A 111 12.12 -1.66 -4.25
CA ARG A 111 13.52 -1.88 -4.63
C ARG A 111 13.87 -3.36 -4.49
N LEU A 112 14.42 -3.94 -5.56
CA LEU A 112 14.84 -5.34 -5.62
C LEU A 112 16.33 -5.50 -5.24
N PRO A 113 16.75 -6.69 -4.78
CA PRO A 113 18.15 -6.96 -4.45
C PRO A 113 19.14 -6.78 -5.60
N ASN A 114 18.69 -6.92 -6.85
CA ASN A 114 19.51 -6.68 -8.05
C ASN A 114 19.72 -5.19 -8.36
N GLY A 115 19.13 -4.29 -7.58
CA GLY A 115 19.20 -2.84 -7.75
C GLY A 115 18.09 -2.25 -8.61
N ASN A 116 17.30 -3.06 -9.32
CA ASN A 116 16.14 -2.61 -10.09
C ASN A 116 14.98 -2.23 -9.15
N THR A 117 14.05 -1.42 -9.64
CA THR A 117 12.86 -0.99 -8.90
C THR A 117 11.62 -1.48 -9.61
N LEU A 118 10.77 -2.25 -8.92
CA LEU A 118 9.40 -2.47 -9.36
C LEU A 118 8.59 -1.21 -9.08
N VAL A 119 7.82 -0.78 -10.06
CA VAL A 119 6.94 0.38 -9.96
C VAL A 119 5.53 0.00 -10.37
N LEU A 120 4.55 0.59 -9.70
CA LEU A 120 3.15 0.45 -10.03
C LEU A 120 2.67 1.73 -10.74
N SER A 121 1.99 1.55 -11.87
CA SER A 121 1.52 2.63 -12.72
C SER A 121 0.20 2.27 -13.40
N TRP A 122 -0.55 3.28 -13.80
CA TRP A 122 -1.78 3.09 -14.56
C TRP A 122 -1.50 3.01 -16.06
N GLU A 123 -2.28 2.20 -16.77
CA GLU A 123 -2.33 2.17 -18.23
C GLU A 123 -3.80 2.08 -18.69
N PRO A 124 -4.22 2.79 -19.75
CA PRO A 124 -5.53 2.57 -20.36
C PRO A 124 -5.74 1.12 -20.78
N ILE A 125 -6.85 0.50 -20.38
CA ILE A 125 -7.17 -0.85 -20.83
C ILE A 125 -7.92 -0.82 -22.17
N PRO A 126 -7.82 -1.87 -23.00
CA PRO A 126 -8.60 -1.96 -24.24
C PRO A 126 -10.11 -1.91 -23.98
N ASP A 127 -10.87 -1.29 -24.88
CA ASP A 127 -12.34 -1.17 -24.79
C ASP A 127 -13.02 -2.53 -24.62
N GLU A 128 -12.54 -3.57 -25.32
CA GLU A 128 -13.08 -4.95 -25.20
C GLU A 128 -12.98 -5.48 -23.77
N VAL A 129 -11.87 -5.18 -23.08
CA VAL A 129 -11.66 -5.56 -21.68
C VAL A 129 -12.50 -4.69 -20.76
N ARG A 130 -12.59 -3.38 -21.02
CA ARG A 130 -13.43 -2.46 -20.24
C ARG A 130 -14.89 -2.91 -20.24
N ASP A 131 -15.41 -3.26 -21.41
CA ASP A 131 -16.82 -3.57 -21.62
C ASP A 131 -17.25 -4.89 -20.98
N SER A 132 -16.30 -5.78 -20.64
CA SER A 132 -16.56 -7.04 -19.95
C SER A 132 -16.49 -6.95 -18.43
N VAL A 133 -15.83 -5.92 -17.86
CA VAL A 133 -15.68 -5.80 -16.41
C VAL A 133 -17.07 -5.65 -15.75
N LEU A 134 -17.28 -6.33 -14.61
CA LEU A 134 -18.52 -6.29 -13.83
C LEU A 134 -18.39 -5.46 -12.53
N GLY A 135 -19.51 -4.95 -12.00
CA GLY A 135 -19.52 -4.21 -10.72
C GLY A 135 -19.34 -2.70 -10.82
N GLY A 136 -19.10 -2.01 -9.71
CA GLY A 136 -18.94 -0.54 -9.69
C GLY A 136 -20.14 0.27 -10.21
N TYR A 137 -19.99 1.60 -10.22
CA TYR A 137 -20.96 2.52 -10.81
C TYR A 137 -20.27 3.65 -11.59
N GLU A 138 -21.03 4.27 -12.50
CA GLU A 138 -20.62 5.44 -13.28
C GLU A 138 -21.33 6.70 -12.79
N THR A 139 -20.71 7.86 -12.99
CA THR A 139 -21.29 9.17 -12.73
C THR A 139 -21.08 10.11 -13.91
N ASP A 140 -21.98 11.07 -14.11
CA ASP A 140 -21.83 12.13 -15.11
C ASP A 140 -20.44 12.81 -14.99
N GLY A 141 -19.70 12.81 -16.09
CA GLY A 141 -18.35 13.40 -16.15
C GLY A 141 -17.20 12.43 -15.86
N ASP A 142 -17.47 11.17 -15.53
CA ASP A 142 -16.41 10.16 -15.49
C ASP A 142 -15.79 9.97 -16.90
N PRO A 143 -14.46 9.76 -17.00
CA PRO A 143 -13.80 9.52 -18.27
C PRO A 143 -14.29 8.22 -18.92
N GLN A 144 -14.33 8.21 -20.26
CA GLN A 144 -14.69 7.01 -21.03
C GLN A 144 -13.60 5.91 -20.98
N GLU A 145 -12.37 6.34 -20.72
CA GLU A 145 -11.22 5.46 -20.53
C GLU A 145 -11.26 4.86 -19.11
N MET A 146 -11.15 3.54 -19.03
CA MET A 146 -10.86 2.83 -17.78
C MET A 146 -9.36 2.55 -17.69
N LEU A 147 -8.79 2.74 -16.50
CA LEU A 147 -7.38 2.42 -16.24
C LEU A 147 -7.22 1.03 -15.61
N GLY A 148 -6.14 0.35 -15.98
CA GLY A 148 -5.67 -0.90 -15.39
C GLY A 148 -4.36 -0.68 -14.63
N ASP A 149 -4.02 -1.65 -13.79
CA ASP A 149 -2.79 -1.63 -13.00
C ASP A 149 -1.66 -2.32 -13.78
N LEU A 150 -0.57 -1.59 -14.03
CA LEU A 150 0.64 -2.05 -14.71
C LEU A 150 1.81 -2.06 -13.72
N VAL A 151 2.41 -3.23 -13.54
CA VAL A 151 3.68 -3.38 -12.81
C VAL A 151 4.83 -3.43 -13.81
N GLN A 152 5.85 -2.60 -13.61
CA GLN A 152 7.07 -2.61 -14.43
C GLN A 152 8.32 -2.79 -13.56
N GLU A 153 9.34 -3.49 -14.06
CA GLU A 153 10.67 -3.50 -13.46
C GLU A 153 11.60 -2.54 -14.21
N ILE A 154 12.11 -1.55 -13.48
CA ILE A 154 12.95 -0.48 -14.00
C ILE A 154 14.39 -0.68 -13.52
N THR A 155 15.33 -0.73 -14.44
CA THR A 155 16.76 -0.77 -14.11
C THR A 155 17.25 0.55 -13.50
N PRO A 156 18.39 0.60 -12.79
CA PRO A 156 18.97 1.85 -12.32
C PRO A 156 19.18 2.90 -13.42
N GLY A 157 19.40 2.46 -14.67
CA GLY A 157 19.53 3.32 -15.85
C GLY A 157 18.20 3.80 -16.45
N GLY A 158 17.05 3.41 -15.88
CA GLY A 158 15.72 3.85 -16.31
C GLY A 158 15.07 3.00 -17.42
N SER A 159 15.70 1.91 -17.86
CA SER A 159 15.10 1.00 -18.85
C SER A 159 14.13 0.01 -18.20
N VAL A 160 12.99 -0.23 -18.85
CA VAL A 160 12.03 -1.28 -18.51
C VAL A 160 12.56 -2.65 -18.94
N VAL A 161 12.55 -3.63 -18.04
CA VAL A 161 13.02 -5.02 -18.32
C VAL A 161 11.97 -6.09 -18.04
N TYR A 162 10.83 -5.71 -17.47
CA TYR A 162 9.69 -6.57 -17.21
C TYR A 162 8.42 -5.73 -17.15
N GLU A 163 7.31 -6.29 -17.61
CA GLU A 163 5.98 -5.72 -17.51
C GLU A 163 4.97 -6.81 -17.15
N TRP A 164 3.99 -6.45 -16.32
CA TRP A 164 2.85 -7.29 -15.99
C TRP A 164 1.59 -6.43 -15.93
N LYS A 165 0.60 -6.83 -16.73
CA LYS A 165 -0.65 -6.11 -16.95
C LYS A 165 -1.75 -6.85 -16.20
N SER A 166 -2.21 -6.30 -15.07
CA SER A 166 -3.14 -7.03 -14.21
C SER A 166 -4.41 -7.48 -14.94
N TRP A 167 -4.89 -6.66 -15.87
CA TRP A 167 -6.12 -6.91 -16.63
C TRP A 167 -6.05 -8.10 -17.60
N GLU A 168 -4.85 -8.62 -17.89
CA GLU A 168 -4.68 -9.85 -18.69
C GLU A 168 -4.89 -11.11 -17.85
N HIS A 169 -4.88 -11.00 -16.51
CA HIS A 169 -4.93 -12.11 -15.57
C HIS A 169 -6.10 -12.05 -14.57
N LEU A 170 -6.88 -10.97 -14.59
CA LEU A 170 -8.10 -10.84 -13.76
C LEU A 170 -9.32 -11.42 -14.48
N SER A 171 -10.18 -12.10 -13.71
CA SER A 171 -11.42 -12.72 -14.15
C SER A 171 -12.59 -11.78 -13.93
N ASP A 172 -13.42 -11.55 -14.94
CA ASP A 172 -14.55 -10.61 -14.82
C ASP A 172 -15.64 -11.10 -13.86
N ASP A 173 -15.81 -12.43 -13.74
CA ASP A 173 -16.81 -13.04 -12.87
C ASP A 173 -16.36 -13.14 -11.40
N GLU A 174 -15.05 -13.18 -11.16
CA GLU A 174 -14.48 -13.31 -9.82
C GLU A 174 -13.98 -11.98 -9.25
N ASP A 175 -13.37 -11.13 -10.07
CA ASP A 175 -12.78 -9.84 -9.70
C ASP A 175 -13.77 -8.69 -9.94
N VAL A 176 -14.99 -8.87 -9.42
CA VAL A 176 -16.08 -7.91 -9.56
C VAL A 176 -15.78 -6.67 -8.73
N ILE A 177 -15.83 -5.48 -9.36
CA ILE A 177 -15.65 -4.21 -8.66
C ILE A 177 -16.79 -4.04 -7.64
N CYS A 178 -16.46 -3.62 -6.43
CA CYS A 178 -17.45 -3.28 -5.42
C CYS A 178 -18.50 -2.31 -6.02
N PHE A 179 -19.79 -2.66 -5.97
CA PHE A 179 -20.88 -1.83 -6.53
C PHE A 179 -21.01 -0.44 -5.90
N LEU A 180 -20.31 -0.18 -4.80
CA LEU A 180 -20.24 1.12 -4.12
C LEU A 180 -18.96 1.91 -4.46
N GLU A 181 -18.15 1.43 -5.41
CA GLU A 181 -16.97 2.11 -5.92
C GLU A 181 -17.17 2.56 -7.38
N ARG A 182 -16.46 3.61 -7.78
CA ARG A 182 -16.53 4.08 -9.17
C ARG A 182 -15.79 3.14 -10.11
N ARG A 183 -16.31 2.99 -11.33
CA ARG A 183 -15.75 2.14 -12.36
C ARG A 183 -14.66 2.81 -13.22
N ARG A 184 -13.89 3.75 -12.67
CA ARG A 184 -12.87 4.51 -13.43
C ARG A 184 -11.54 3.75 -13.59
N GLU A 185 -11.33 2.73 -12.78
CA GLU A 185 -10.18 1.83 -12.82
C GLU A 185 -10.66 0.40 -12.57
N ARG A 186 -9.91 -0.61 -13.05
CA ARG A 186 -10.36 -2.00 -13.00
C ARG A 186 -10.29 -2.61 -11.59
N SER A 187 -9.26 -2.28 -10.83
CA SER A 187 -8.98 -2.99 -9.58
C SER A 187 -8.42 -2.12 -8.45
N HIS A 188 -7.80 -0.99 -8.77
CA HIS A 188 -7.16 -0.08 -7.82
C HIS A 188 -6.09 -0.82 -7.01
N GLN A 189 -5.01 -1.25 -7.68
CA GLN A 189 -3.89 -1.85 -6.98
C GLN A 189 -3.27 -0.81 -6.05
N ASN A 190 -3.17 -1.14 -4.77
CA ASN A 190 -2.74 -0.22 -3.73
C ASN A 190 -1.51 -0.70 -2.95
N ALA A 191 -0.96 -1.86 -3.32
CA ALA A 191 0.26 -2.38 -2.77
C ALA A 191 1.01 -3.24 -3.79
N LEU A 192 2.33 -3.25 -3.66
CA LEU A 192 3.25 -4.06 -4.44
C LEU A 192 4.43 -4.47 -3.56
N ASN A 193 4.45 -5.74 -3.18
CA ASN A 193 5.56 -6.35 -2.45
C ASN A 193 6.07 -7.58 -3.22
N VAL A 194 7.11 -8.25 -2.72
CA VAL A 194 7.66 -9.46 -3.31
C VAL A 194 7.81 -10.57 -2.29
N THR A 195 7.55 -11.80 -2.71
CA THR A 195 7.87 -12.98 -1.90
C THR A 195 9.38 -13.27 -1.94
N PRO A 196 9.90 -14.16 -1.07
CA PRO A 196 11.30 -14.60 -1.14
C PRO A 196 11.71 -15.22 -2.50
N ASP A 197 10.75 -15.77 -3.24
CA ASP A 197 10.97 -16.37 -4.57
C ASP A 197 10.95 -15.31 -5.70
N GLY A 198 10.67 -14.05 -5.37
CA GLY A 198 10.60 -12.94 -6.34
C GLY A 198 9.24 -12.81 -7.04
N ASP A 199 8.22 -13.53 -6.56
CA ASP A 199 6.84 -13.40 -7.04
C ASP A 199 6.20 -12.11 -6.50
N LEU A 200 5.24 -11.55 -7.24
CA LEU A 200 4.59 -10.30 -6.87
C LEU A 200 3.50 -10.58 -5.84
N LEU A 201 3.48 -9.82 -4.74
CA LEU A 201 2.37 -9.77 -3.79
C LEU A 201 1.59 -8.48 -4.00
N VAL A 202 0.36 -8.61 -4.46
CA VAL A 202 -0.49 -7.49 -4.90
C VAL A 202 -1.76 -7.39 -4.07
N SER A 203 -2.31 -6.19 -3.95
CA SER A 203 -3.61 -5.94 -3.32
C SER A 203 -4.46 -5.02 -4.19
N PHE A 204 -5.66 -5.48 -4.52
CA PHE A 204 -6.66 -4.77 -5.29
C PHE A 204 -7.77 -4.29 -4.37
N ARG A 205 -7.83 -2.98 -4.15
CA ARG A 205 -8.74 -2.37 -3.19
C ARG A 205 -10.20 -2.56 -3.60
N GLN A 206 -10.52 -2.36 -4.87
CA GLN A 206 -11.92 -2.29 -5.32
C GLN A 206 -12.60 -3.65 -5.44
N THR A 207 -11.83 -4.72 -5.64
CA THR A 207 -12.33 -6.10 -5.69
C THR A 207 -12.17 -6.82 -4.35
N SER A 208 -11.50 -6.17 -3.39
CA SER A 208 -11.16 -6.74 -2.08
C SER A 208 -10.31 -8.02 -2.17
N THR A 209 -9.39 -8.05 -3.14
CA THR A 209 -8.56 -9.22 -3.46
C THR A 209 -7.09 -8.96 -3.15
N VAL A 210 -6.43 -9.92 -2.51
CA VAL A 210 -4.98 -10.02 -2.38
C VAL A 210 -4.52 -11.24 -3.17
N GLY A 211 -3.36 -11.17 -3.83
CA GLY A 211 -2.85 -12.29 -4.61
C GLY A 211 -1.33 -12.38 -4.64
N ILE A 212 -0.84 -13.60 -4.86
CA ILE A 212 0.56 -13.89 -5.19
C ILE A 212 0.61 -14.28 -6.67
N VAL A 213 1.34 -13.50 -7.45
CA VAL A 213 1.50 -13.68 -8.90
C VAL A 213 2.88 -14.24 -9.17
N GLU A 214 2.92 -15.38 -9.87
CA GLU A 214 4.18 -15.93 -10.34
C GLU A 214 4.79 -15.01 -11.38
N LYS A 215 5.94 -14.42 -11.07
CA LYS A 215 6.51 -13.36 -11.91
C LYS A 215 6.86 -13.86 -13.32
N SER A 216 7.28 -15.11 -13.47
CA SER A 216 7.69 -15.69 -14.75
C SER A 216 6.54 -15.96 -15.72
N SER A 217 5.36 -16.30 -15.21
CA SER A 217 4.18 -16.64 -16.03
C SER A 217 3.13 -15.53 -16.06
N GLY A 218 3.11 -14.66 -15.05
CA GLY A 218 2.06 -13.67 -14.84
C GLY A 218 0.80 -14.23 -14.17
N GLU A 219 0.75 -15.54 -13.92
CA GLU A 219 -0.42 -16.21 -13.37
C GLU A 219 -0.49 -16.12 -11.84
N PHE A 220 -1.71 -16.05 -11.31
CA PHE A 220 -1.91 -16.10 -9.86
C PHE A 220 -1.66 -17.51 -9.31
N LYS A 221 -0.66 -17.65 -8.44
CA LYS A 221 -0.47 -18.85 -7.59
C LYS A 221 -1.50 -18.94 -6.48
N TRP A 222 -1.97 -17.79 -6.03
CA TRP A 222 -2.94 -17.66 -4.96
C TRP A 222 -3.72 -16.36 -5.08
N LYS A 223 -5.03 -16.43 -4.85
CA LYS A 223 -5.93 -15.28 -4.70
C LYS A 223 -6.84 -15.52 -3.51
N TRP A 224 -7.10 -14.47 -2.74
CA TRP A 224 -7.95 -14.52 -1.56
C TRP A 224 -8.52 -13.14 -1.25
N GLY A 225 -9.65 -13.09 -0.55
CA GLY A 225 -10.13 -11.86 0.06
C GLY A 225 -11.61 -11.56 -0.13
N PRO A 226 -12.22 -11.73 -1.32
CA PRO A 226 -13.65 -11.47 -1.50
C PRO A 226 -14.51 -12.22 -0.47
N GLY A 227 -15.25 -11.46 0.34
CA GLY A 227 -16.08 -11.98 1.44
C GLY A 227 -15.37 -12.08 2.79
N GLU A 228 -14.04 -12.11 2.83
CA GLU A 228 -13.23 -12.22 4.04
C GLU A 228 -12.68 -10.86 4.51
N VAL A 229 -12.18 -10.05 3.58
CA VAL A 229 -11.66 -8.69 3.79
C VAL A 229 -12.34 -7.71 2.85
N ASN A 230 -12.22 -6.41 3.15
CA ASN A 230 -12.88 -5.39 2.35
C ASN A 230 -11.98 -4.15 2.19
N HIS A 231 -11.63 -3.83 0.95
CA HIS A 231 -10.84 -2.63 0.59
C HIS A 231 -9.48 -2.54 1.31
N GLN A 232 -8.85 -3.70 1.51
CA GLN A 232 -7.61 -3.90 2.26
C GLN A 232 -6.39 -3.19 1.67
N HIS A 233 -5.34 -3.01 2.49
CA HIS A 233 -4.07 -2.41 2.13
C HIS A 233 -2.87 -3.20 2.67
N HIS A 234 -1.71 -2.96 2.07
CA HIS A 234 -0.39 -3.32 2.59
C HIS A 234 -0.22 -4.80 2.99
N PRO A 235 -0.50 -5.77 2.09
CA PRO A 235 -0.10 -7.15 2.28
C PRO A 235 1.44 -7.26 2.32
N THR A 236 1.94 -8.03 3.27
CA THR A 236 3.36 -8.35 3.41
C THR A 236 3.52 -9.86 3.58
N TYR A 237 4.51 -10.43 2.90
CA TYR A 237 4.83 -11.85 3.04
C TYR A 237 5.74 -12.04 4.25
N LEU A 238 5.36 -12.93 5.16
CA LEU A 238 6.09 -13.20 6.40
C LEU A 238 7.01 -14.42 6.22
N ASP A 239 8.09 -14.48 7.02
CA ASP A 239 9.05 -15.60 7.02
C ASP A 239 8.42 -16.97 7.30
N ASN A 240 7.25 -16.99 7.94
CA ASN A 240 6.50 -18.22 8.22
C ASN A 240 5.60 -18.67 7.04
N GLY A 241 5.68 -18.00 5.89
CA GLY A 241 4.92 -18.31 4.68
C GLY A 241 3.52 -17.70 4.62
N ARG A 242 3.14 -16.89 5.61
CA ARG A 242 1.80 -16.26 5.70
C ARG A 242 1.81 -14.84 5.19
N VAL A 243 0.62 -14.29 4.96
CA VAL A 243 0.44 -12.91 4.51
C VAL A 243 -0.24 -12.09 5.61
N LEU A 244 0.42 -11.02 6.06
CA LEU A 244 -0.13 -10.02 6.98
C LEU A 244 -0.67 -8.84 6.17
N LEU A 245 -1.88 -8.36 6.47
CA LEU A 245 -2.46 -7.21 5.79
C LEU A 245 -3.39 -6.38 6.68
N PHE A 246 -3.67 -5.16 6.25
CA PHE A 246 -4.63 -4.26 6.89
C PHE A 246 -6.00 -4.36 6.20
N ASP A 247 -6.98 -4.99 6.83
CA ASP A 247 -8.39 -5.01 6.38
C ASP A 247 -9.07 -3.70 6.77
N ASN A 248 -9.20 -2.76 5.83
CA ASN A 248 -9.84 -1.47 6.09
C ASN A 248 -11.33 -1.63 6.48
N GLY A 249 -12.02 -2.59 5.88
CA GLY A 249 -13.40 -2.92 6.20
C GLY A 249 -14.46 -1.99 5.61
N CYS A 250 -14.09 -1.15 4.64
CA CYS A 250 -15.05 -0.29 3.93
C CYS A 250 -16.05 -1.16 3.17
N HIS A 251 -17.32 -0.75 3.12
CA HIS A 251 -18.41 -1.46 2.42
C HIS A 251 -18.71 -2.91 2.89
N ARG A 252 -18.13 -3.35 4.01
CA ARG A 252 -18.44 -4.67 4.57
C ARG A 252 -19.90 -4.77 4.99
N ARG A 253 -20.43 -5.99 5.05
CA ARG A 253 -21.77 -6.23 5.64
C ARG A 253 -21.74 -5.95 7.15
N GLY A 254 -22.66 -5.11 7.62
CA GLY A 254 -22.73 -4.69 9.01
C GLY A 254 -21.92 -3.43 9.29
N ALA A 255 -21.50 -3.24 10.55
CA ALA A 255 -20.73 -2.06 10.94
C ALA A 255 -19.32 -2.08 10.33
N SER A 256 -18.90 -0.98 9.70
CA SER A 256 -17.53 -0.81 9.24
C SER A 256 -16.56 -0.77 10.42
N ARG A 257 -15.47 -1.51 10.29
CA ARG A 257 -14.38 -1.62 11.27
C ARG A 257 -13.13 -2.08 10.55
N SER A 258 -11.96 -1.70 11.07
CA SER A 258 -10.70 -2.23 10.55
C SER A 258 -10.21 -3.40 11.38
N ARG A 259 -9.40 -4.26 10.75
CA ARG A 259 -8.71 -5.37 11.39
C ARG A 259 -7.33 -5.54 10.78
N ILE A 260 -6.41 -6.12 11.53
CA ILE A 260 -5.20 -6.68 10.95
C ILE A 260 -5.39 -8.17 10.89
N VAL A 261 -5.12 -8.78 9.74
CA VAL A 261 -5.28 -10.23 9.55
C VAL A 261 -3.97 -10.85 9.06
N GLU A 262 -3.62 -11.99 9.63
CA GLU A 262 -2.56 -12.89 9.13
C GLU A 262 -3.25 -14.11 8.54
N VAL A 263 -3.18 -14.28 7.22
CA VAL A 263 -3.79 -15.41 6.50
C VAL A 263 -2.73 -16.39 6.02
N ASP A 264 -3.05 -17.68 6.09
CA ASP A 264 -2.21 -18.75 5.55
C ASP A 264 -2.62 -19.07 4.09
N PRO A 265 -1.80 -18.76 3.08
CA PRO A 265 -2.13 -19.00 1.67
C PRO A 265 -2.35 -20.47 1.31
N THR A 266 -1.85 -21.41 2.12
CA THR A 266 -1.98 -22.85 1.86
C THR A 266 -3.33 -23.41 2.31
N THR A 267 -3.97 -22.76 3.28
CA THR A 267 -5.25 -23.22 3.86
C THR A 267 -6.39 -22.21 3.73
N ASN A 268 -6.08 -20.97 3.32
CA ASN A 268 -6.97 -19.81 3.32
C ASN A 268 -7.56 -19.46 4.71
N GLN A 269 -6.95 -19.95 5.79
CA GLN A 269 -7.41 -19.68 7.15
C GLN A 269 -6.72 -18.44 7.72
N ILE A 270 -7.48 -17.60 8.42
CA ILE A 270 -6.96 -16.52 9.24
C ILE A 270 -6.32 -17.15 10.48
N ALA A 271 -5.00 -17.07 10.57
CA ALA A 271 -4.21 -17.63 11.65
C ALA A 271 -4.09 -16.68 12.86
N TRP A 272 -4.21 -15.38 12.62
CA TRP A 272 -4.20 -14.35 13.66
C TRP A 272 -4.99 -13.12 13.22
N GLU A 273 -5.61 -12.44 14.17
CA GLU A 273 -6.37 -11.21 13.94
C GLU A 273 -6.20 -10.23 15.10
N TYR A 274 -6.09 -8.95 14.77
CA TYR A 274 -6.28 -7.84 15.70
C TYR A 274 -7.46 -6.97 15.27
N GLN A 275 -8.30 -6.60 16.24
CA GLN A 275 -9.39 -5.65 16.05
C GLN A 275 -9.61 -4.74 17.26
N GLY A 276 -10.28 -3.61 17.06
CA GLY A 276 -10.68 -2.72 18.15
C GLY A 276 -11.66 -3.38 19.12
N THR A 277 -11.63 -2.99 20.39
CA THR A 277 -12.63 -3.40 21.39
C THR A 277 -13.12 -2.17 22.16
N PRO A 278 -14.33 -1.63 21.86
CA PRO A 278 -15.25 -2.07 20.82
C PRO A 278 -14.72 -1.81 19.40
N ASP A 279 -15.28 -2.48 18.38
CA ASP A 279 -14.85 -2.40 16.98
C ASP A 279 -14.61 -0.96 16.48
N ILE A 280 -15.51 -0.03 16.83
CA ILE A 280 -15.44 1.38 16.43
C ILE A 280 -14.21 2.14 16.96
N SER A 281 -13.47 1.56 17.90
CA SER A 281 -12.22 2.16 18.42
C SER A 281 -11.03 2.02 17.46
N PHE A 282 -11.19 1.26 16.38
CA PHE A 282 -10.19 1.05 15.34
C PHE A 282 -10.85 0.98 13.97
N TYR A 283 -10.72 2.07 13.20
CA TYR A 283 -11.28 2.13 11.85
C TYR A 283 -10.56 3.17 10.99
N SER A 284 -9.96 2.69 9.91
CA SER A 284 -9.44 3.52 8.81
C SER A 284 -10.07 3.06 7.50
N TYR A 285 -10.92 3.90 6.92
CA TYR A 285 -11.70 3.57 5.71
C TYR A 285 -10.84 3.42 4.44
N ASN A 286 -9.62 3.95 4.45
CA ASN A 286 -8.63 3.83 3.38
C ASN A 286 -7.21 3.88 3.96
N ILE A 287 -6.20 3.73 3.08
CA ILE A 287 -4.76 3.76 3.39
C ILE A 287 -4.43 2.80 4.54
N SER A 288 -3.37 3.08 5.32
CA SER A 288 -2.93 2.28 6.49
C SER A 288 -2.01 1.12 6.14
N SER A 289 -1.28 0.66 7.15
CA SER A 289 -0.33 -0.44 7.03
C SER A 289 -0.20 -1.21 8.34
N ALA A 290 0.30 -2.44 8.24
CA ALA A 290 0.72 -3.26 9.36
C ALA A 290 2.05 -3.94 9.03
N GLU A 291 2.95 -4.00 10.01
CA GLU A 291 4.27 -4.59 9.87
C GLU A 291 4.59 -5.47 11.08
N ARG A 292 4.89 -6.74 10.82
CA ARG A 292 5.34 -7.68 11.85
C ARG A 292 6.77 -7.34 12.26
N GLN A 293 6.98 -7.14 13.56
CA GLN A 293 8.27 -6.81 14.16
C GLN A 293 9.03 -8.10 14.55
N PRO A 294 10.37 -8.06 14.67
CA PRO A 294 11.20 -9.23 15.00
C PRO A 294 10.90 -9.92 16.34
N ASN A 295 10.30 -9.23 17.30
CA ASN A 295 9.85 -9.84 18.57
C ASN A 295 8.45 -10.49 18.48
N GLY A 296 7.82 -10.48 17.31
CA GLY A 296 6.47 -11.00 17.06
C GLY A 296 5.35 -9.95 17.17
N ASN A 297 5.63 -8.77 17.73
CA ASN A 297 4.63 -7.71 17.79
C ASN A 297 4.25 -7.18 16.40
N THR A 298 3.12 -6.49 16.29
CA THR A 298 2.70 -5.86 15.04
C THR A 298 2.61 -4.35 15.22
N LEU A 299 3.40 -3.60 14.45
CA LEU A 299 3.30 -2.15 14.33
C LEU A 299 2.20 -1.81 13.33
N ILE A 300 1.26 -0.96 13.72
CA ILE A 300 0.07 -0.62 12.95
C ILE A 300 0.05 0.89 12.73
N CYS A 301 -0.05 1.31 11.47
CA CYS A 301 -0.32 2.68 11.08
C CYS A 301 -1.78 2.79 10.65
N GLU A 302 -2.63 3.34 11.51
CA GLU A 302 -4.02 3.67 11.19
C GLU A 302 -4.07 5.05 10.50
N GLY A 303 -4.10 5.03 9.18
CA GLY A 303 -3.72 6.19 8.38
C GLY A 303 -4.73 7.33 8.35
N ALA A 304 -6.03 7.06 8.20
CA ALA A 304 -7.02 8.14 8.06
C ALA A 304 -7.20 8.95 9.37
N PRO A 305 -7.27 8.28 10.53
CA PRO A 305 -7.04 8.90 11.83
C PRO A 305 -5.65 9.53 12.04
N GLY A 306 -4.59 8.91 11.51
CA GLY A 306 -3.22 9.37 11.75
C GLY A 306 -2.68 8.93 13.12
N ARG A 307 -2.75 7.63 13.39
CA ARG A 307 -2.24 7.01 14.62
C ARG A 307 -1.29 5.86 14.29
N ILE A 308 -0.17 5.77 15.01
CA ILE A 308 0.74 4.62 14.96
C ILE A 308 0.76 3.98 16.35
N PHE A 309 0.62 2.66 16.41
CA PHE A 309 0.66 1.90 17.66
C PHE A 309 1.14 0.48 17.43
N GLU A 310 1.65 -0.16 18.47
CA GLU A 310 2.16 -1.52 18.43
C GLU A 310 1.30 -2.43 19.31
N VAL A 311 1.06 -3.66 18.85
CA VAL A 311 0.30 -4.68 19.57
C VAL A 311 1.13 -5.94 19.73
N THR A 312 0.96 -6.63 20.85
CA THR A 312 1.56 -7.95 21.06
C THR A 312 0.80 -9.03 20.28
N PRO A 313 1.41 -10.20 20.00
CA PRO A 313 0.72 -11.36 19.45
C PRO A 313 -0.52 -11.77 20.23
#